data_AF-A0A936TM74-F1
#
_entry.id   AF-A0A936TM74-F1
#
_cell.length_a   1.000
_cell.length_b   1.000
_cell.length_c   1.000
_cell.angle_alpha   90.00
_cell.angle_beta   90.00
_cell.angle_gamma   90.00
#
_symmetry.space_group_name_H-M   'P 1'
#
loop_
_entity.id
_entity.type
_entity.pdbx_description
1 polymer ?
#
loop_
_entity_poly.entity_id
_entity_poly.type
_entity_poly.pdbx_seq_one_letter_code
_entity_poly.pdbx_strand_id
1 'polypeptide(L)'
;MEQPIWNFEQAYSHVPTDETGINLRAYFDRMDDEKMLQYDASWSDDKVIEWDGNFRDDGCLMILCCERDVEIDEYRQVLEECIKYRESVREKIRS
;
A
#
# COMPACT_ATOMS: atom_id res chain seq x y z
N MET A 1 2.38 15.40 -13.17
CA MET A 1 3.26 14.38 -13.79
C MET A 1 2.35 13.18 -14.08
N GLU A 2 2.38 12.57 -15.26
CA GLU A 2 1.55 11.37 -15.49
C GLU A 2 2.17 10.19 -14.72
N GLN A 3 1.45 9.67 -13.74
CA GLN A 3 1.88 8.46 -13.01
C GLN A 3 1.64 7.22 -13.88
N PRO A 4 2.55 6.23 -13.89
CA PRO A 4 2.32 4.98 -14.59
C PRO A 4 1.14 4.23 -13.94
N ILE A 5 0.49 3.37 -14.74
CA ILE A 5 -0.51 2.44 -14.19
C ILE A 5 0.25 1.39 -13.38
N TRP A 6 0.03 1.38 -12.07
CA TRP A 6 0.56 0.36 -11.16
C TRP A 6 -0.28 -0.92 -11.27
N ASN A 7 0.39 -2.06 -11.17
CA ASN A 7 -0.23 -3.39 -11.15
C ASN A 7 0.37 -4.22 -10.00
N PHE A 8 0.44 -3.59 -8.83
CA PHE A 8 0.93 -4.21 -7.61
C PHE A 8 -0.04 -5.28 -7.09
N GLU A 9 -1.35 -5.09 -7.29
CA GLU A 9 -2.40 -6.08 -7.04
C GLU A 9 -2.04 -7.46 -7.62
N GLN A 10 -1.57 -7.49 -8.88
CA GLN A 10 -1.20 -8.72 -9.58
C GLN A 10 0.29 -9.05 -9.50
N ALA A 11 1.10 -8.21 -8.82
CA ALA A 11 2.51 -8.49 -8.66
C ALA A 11 2.72 -9.75 -7.79
N TYR A 12 3.82 -10.46 -8.03
CA TYR A 12 4.15 -11.65 -7.26
C TYR A 12 4.25 -11.31 -5.76
N SER A 13 3.64 -12.16 -4.94
CA SER A 13 3.77 -12.15 -3.49
C SER A 13 4.50 -13.42 -3.04
N HIS A 14 5.42 -13.31 -2.09
CA HIS A 14 6.10 -14.47 -1.52
C HIS A 14 5.19 -15.31 -0.60
N VAL A 15 4.07 -14.74 -0.17
CA VAL A 15 3.06 -15.38 0.67
C VAL A 15 1.74 -15.47 -0.09
N PRO A 16 0.92 -16.53 0.11
CA PRO A 16 -0.43 -16.56 -0.39
C PRO A 16 -1.20 -15.33 0.12
N THR A 17 -1.72 -14.54 -0.82
CA THR A 17 -2.56 -13.39 -0.51
C THR A 17 -4.01 -13.83 -0.52
N ASP A 18 -4.72 -13.59 0.59
CA ASP A 18 -6.17 -13.75 0.65
C ASP A 18 -6.89 -12.57 -0.04
N GLU A 19 -8.22 -12.58 -0.07
CA GLU A 19 -9.01 -11.51 -0.70
C GLU A 19 -8.67 -10.13 -0.08
N THR A 20 -8.51 -10.10 1.24
CA THR A 20 -8.13 -8.88 1.99
C THR A 20 -6.80 -8.32 1.50
N GLY A 21 -5.76 -9.15 1.40
CA GLY A 21 -4.46 -8.68 0.95
C GLY A 21 -4.44 -8.32 -0.54
N ILE A 22 -5.24 -8.97 -1.40
CA ILE A 22 -5.43 -8.53 -2.79
C ILE A 22 -6.05 -7.12 -2.82
N ASN A 23 -7.11 -6.90 -2.06
CA ASN A 23 -7.78 -5.61 -2.00
C ASN A 23 -6.92 -4.50 -1.36
N LEU A 24 -6.05 -4.84 -0.40
CA LEU A 24 -5.04 -3.92 0.12
C LEU A 24 -4.00 -3.53 -0.94
N ARG A 25 -3.55 -4.47 -1.77
CA ARG A 25 -2.63 -4.15 -2.87
C ARG A 25 -3.31 -3.30 -3.94
N ALA A 26 -4.57 -3.60 -4.27
CA ALA A 26 -5.38 -2.79 -5.18
C ALA A 26 -5.65 -1.37 -4.63
N TYR A 27 -5.82 -1.25 -3.31
CA TYR A 27 -5.89 0.06 -2.63
C TYR A 27 -4.62 0.86 -2.89
N PHE A 28 -3.44 0.24 -2.74
CA PHE A 28 -2.18 0.90 -3.04
C PHE A 28 -1.96 1.21 -4.52
N ASP A 29 -2.47 0.41 -5.47
CA ASP A 29 -2.39 0.75 -6.90
C ASP A 29 -3.10 2.07 -7.23
N ARG A 30 -4.14 2.41 -6.46
CA ARG A 30 -4.91 3.65 -6.61
C ARG A 30 -4.33 4.83 -5.83
N MET A 31 -3.37 4.59 -4.93
CA MET A 31 -2.76 5.64 -4.13
C MET A 31 -1.83 6.50 -5.00
N ASP A 32 -2.02 7.82 -4.95
CA ASP A 32 -1.21 8.77 -5.69
C ASP A 32 0.28 8.61 -5.40
N ASP A 33 1.07 8.74 -6.45
CA ASP A 33 2.50 8.55 -6.37
C ASP A 33 3.20 9.59 -5.50
N GLU A 34 2.78 10.85 -5.61
CA GLU A 34 3.27 11.95 -4.80
C GLU A 34 2.94 11.79 -3.31
N LYS A 35 1.81 11.15 -2.98
CA LYS A 35 1.47 10.81 -1.60
C LYS A 35 2.42 9.75 -1.09
N MET A 36 2.59 8.65 -1.82
CA MET A 36 3.43 7.53 -1.41
C MET A 36 4.91 7.92 -1.22
N LEU A 37 5.42 8.88 -1.99
CA LEU A 37 6.77 9.44 -1.83
C LEU A 37 6.98 10.23 -0.52
N GLN A 38 5.91 10.61 0.18
CA GLN A 38 6.02 11.28 1.49
C GLN A 38 6.24 10.29 2.63
N TYR A 39 5.91 9.01 2.43
CA TYR A 39 6.04 7.99 3.47
C TYR A 39 7.47 7.89 3.98
N ASP A 40 7.60 7.84 5.31
CA ASP A 40 8.87 7.61 6.00
C ASP A 40 8.71 6.43 6.96
N ALA A 41 9.58 5.42 6.83
CA ALA A 41 9.56 4.21 7.65
C ALA A 41 9.84 4.48 9.14
N SER A 42 10.40 5.65 9.49
CA SER A 42 10.63 6.06 10.87
C SER A 42 9.40 6.70 11.54
N TRP A 43 8.32 6.95 10.81
CA TRP A 43 7.08 7.48 11.39
C TRP A 43 6.48 6.49 12.38
N SER A 44 5.87 7.04 13.44
CA SER A 44 5.02 6.26 14.34
C SER A 44 3.78 5.78 13.62
N ASP A 45 3.17 4.72 14.15
CA ASP A 45 1.92 4.16 13.65
C ASP A 45 0.81 5.22 13.58
N ASP A 46 0.63 6.02 14.63
CA ASP A 46 -0.31 7.15 14.65
C ASP A 46 -0.07 8.13 13.49
N LYS A 47 1.21 8.40 13.17
CA LYS A 47 1.56 9.34 12.10
C LYS A 47 1.25 8.75 10.72
N VAL A 48 1.47 7.45 10.54
CA VAL A 48 1.09 6.73 9.31
C VAL A 48 -0.43 6.69 9.15
N ILE A 49 -1.16 6.43 10.24
CA ILE A 49 -2.63 6.44 10.30
C ILE A 49 -3.19 7.80 9.89
N GLU A 50 -2.70 8.88 10.49
CA GLU A 50 -3.10 10.25 10.15
C GLU A 50 -2.75 10.61 8.69
N TRP A 51 -1.57 10.19 8.23
CA TRP A 51 -1.10 10.47 6.87
C TRP A 51 -1.93 9.74 5.81
N ASP A 52 -2.25 8.47 6.04
CA ASP A 52 -3.09 7.68 5.15
C ASP A 52 -4.50 8.28 5.10
N GLY A 53 -5.10 8.50 6.27
CA GLY A 53 -6.40 9.16 6.45
C GLY A 53 -7.61 8.27 6.19
N ASN A 54 -7.42 6.97 5.97
CA ASN A 54 -8.50 6.01 5.69
C ASN A 54 -8.64 4.94 6.79
N PHE A 55 -7.92 5.08 7.90
CA PHE A 55 -8.13 4.25 9.10
C PHE A 55 -9.38 4.71 9.87
N ARG A 56 -10.05 3.74 10.50
CA ARG A 56 -11.20 3.98 11.37
C ARG A 56 -10.76 4.23 12.82
N ASP A 57 -11.68 4.66 13.66
CA ASP A 57 -11.44 4.91 15.10
C ASP A 57 -11.01 3.66 15.89
N ASP A 58 -11.23 2.46 15.34
CA ASP A 58 -10.79 1.17 15.90
C ASP A 58 -9.36 0.78 15.52
N GLY A 59 -8.64 1.62 14.76
CA GLY A 59 -7.26 1.38 14.32
C GLY A 59 -7.13 0.48 13.09
N CYS A 60 -8.23 0.09 12.46
CA CYS A 60 -8.22 -0.74 11.25
C CYS A 60 -8.42 0.09 9.99
N LEU A 61 -7.77 -0.32 8.89
CA LEU A 61 -7.93 0.36 7.61
C LEU A 61 -9.33 0.13 7.02
N MET A 62 -9.96 1.19 6.50
CA MET A 62 -11.25 1.11 5.83
C MET A 62 -11.10 0.66 4.37
N ILE A 63 -11.05 -0.64 4.11
CA ILE A 63 -11.09 -1.22 2.77
C ILE A 63 -12.42 -1.92 2.50
N LEU A 64 -12.98 -1.71 1.31
CA LEU A 64 -14.19 -2.40 0.86
C LEU A 64 -13.87 -3.85 0.47
N CYS A 65 -14.77 -4.78 0.80
CA CYS A 65 -14.67 -6.21 0.48
C CYS A 65 -13.45 -6.91 1.12
N CYS A 66 -13.32 -6.87 2.45
CA CYS A 66 -12.30 -7.64 3.15
C CYS A 66 -12.94 -8.77 3.99
N GLU A 67 -12.26 -9.91 4.08
CA GLU A 67 -12.64 -11.04 4.94
C GLU A 67 -12.21 -10.82 6.40
N ARG A 68 -11.25 -9.93 6.63
CA ARG A 68 -10.67 -9.60 7.93
C ARG A 68 -10.18 -8.15 7.96
N ASP A 69 -10.05 -7.60 9.16
CA ASP A 69 -9.49 -6.26 9.35
C ASP A 69 -7.99 -6.23 9.02
N VAL A 70 -7.56 -5.07 8.50
CA VAL A 70 -6.15 -4.76 8.23
C VAL A 70 -5.67 -3.80 9.30
N GLU A 71 -4.78 -4.28 10.16
CA GLU A 71 -4.12 -3.48 11.19
C GLU A 71 -2.87 -2.77 10.63
N ILE A 72 -2.33 -1.84 11.40
CA ILE A 72 -1.20 -1.00 10.99
C ILE A 72 0.05 -1.81 10.60
N ASP A 73 0.33 -2.91 11.31
CA ASP A 73 1.51 -3.74 11.04
C ASP A 73 1.47 -4.34 9.63
N GLU A 74 0.34 -4.93 9.24
CA GLU A 74 0.16 -5.49 7.90
C GLU A 74 0.14 -4.39 6.84
N TYR A 75 -0.54 -3.28 7.12
CA TYR A 75 -0.55 -2.13 6.23
C TYR A 75 0.86 -1.66 5.88
N ARG A 76 1.72 -1.46 6.90
CA ARG A 76 3.10 -1.00 6.71
C ARG A 76 3.94 -2.03 5.95
N GLN A 77 3.79 -3.30 6.27
CA GLN A 77 4.49 -4.37 5.55
C GLN A 77 4.17 -4.33 4.05
N VAL A 78 2.87 -4.28 3.69
CA VAL A 78 2.44 -4.30 2.29
C VAL A 78 2.73 -2.97 1.59
N LEU A 79 2.67 -1.83 2.29
CA LEU A 79 3.09 -0.54 1.77
C LEU A 79 4.56 -0.54 1.34
N GLU A 80 5.46 -1.08 2.17
CA GLU A 80 6.87 -1.17 1.83
C GLU A 80 7.15 -2.11 0.65
N GLU A 81 6.40 -3.19 0.53
CA GLU A 81 6.42 -4.05 -0.67
C GLU A 81 5.96 -3.27 -1.92
N CYS A 82 4.91 -2.45 -1.80
CA CYS A 82 4.43 -1.62 -2.89
C CYS A 82 5.48 -0.60 -3.33
N ILE A 83 6.14 0.06 -2.38
CA ILE A 83 7.21 1.04 -2.67
C ILE A 83 8.35 0.37 -3.44
N LYS A 84 8.82 -0.80 -2.98
CA LYS A 84 9.86 -1.59 -3.68
C LYS A 84 9.42 -1.97 -5.10
N TYR A 85 8.15 -2.37 -5.25
CA TYR A 85 7.58 -2.65 -6.57
C TYR A 85 7.63 -1.42 -7.48
N ARG A 86 7.16 -0.25 -7.01
CA ARG A 86 7.14 1.00 -7.79
C ARG A 86 8.53 1.44 -8.20
N GLU A 87 9.51 1.36 -7.31
CA GLU A 87 10.92 1.61 -7.63
C GLU A 87 11.41 0.70 -8.76
N SER A 88 11.17 -0.62 -8.66
CA SER A 88 11.60 -1.57 -9.69
C SER A 88 10.96 -1.32 -11.07
N VAL A 89 9.71 -0.85 -11.09
CA VAL A 89 9.00 -0.49 -12.33
C VAL A 89 9.58 0.82 -12.90
N ARG A 90 9.85 1.82 -12.06
CA ARG A 90 10.50 3.08 -12.47
C ARG A 90 11.87 2.82 -13.09
N GLU A 91 12.66 1.90 -12.53
CA GLU A 91 13.95 1.50 -13.09
C GLU A 91 13.79 0.87 -14.49
N LYS A 92 12.81 -0.01 -14.68
CA LYS A 92 12.53 -0.66 -15.98
C LYS A 92 12.00 0.29 -17.06
N ILE A 93 11.27 1.33 -16.68
CA ILE A 93 10.77 2.34 -17.64
C ILE A 93 11.90 3.30 -18.05
N ARG A 94 12.90 3.51 -17.18
CA ARG A 94 14.05 4.38 -17.44
C ARG A 94 15.18 3.71 -18.22
N SER A 95 15.20 2.37 -18.31
CA SER A 95 16.17 1.57 -19.06
C SER A 95 15.80 1.42 -20.53
#